data_AF-A0A3B9IG90-F1
#
_entry.id   AF-A0A3B9IG90-F1
#
_cell.length_a   1.000
_cell.length_b   1.000
_cell.length_c   1.000
_cell.angle_alpha   90.00
_cell.angle_beta   90.00
_cell.angle_gamma   90.00
#
_symmetry.space_group_name_H-M   'P 1'
#
loop_
_entity.id
_entity.type
_entity.pdbx_description
1 polymer ?
#
loop_
_entity_poly.entity_id
_entity_poly.type
_entity_poly.pdbx_seq_one_letter_code
_entity_poly.pdbx_strand_id
1 'polypeptide(L)'
;KCRRLTELGADETIDYSAEAIDAYTRKRTGSLFRGGGWDVVVNFTGGDSWVPSLRAVKRGGRLLTCGATAGFDPKTDIRFI
;
A
#
# COMPACT_ATOMS: atom_id res chain seq x y z
N LYS A 1 -7.99 -12.03 9.92
CA LYS A 1 -7.20 -12.17 8.66
C LYS A 1 -5.70 -12.08 8.95
N CYS A 2 -5.23 -11.03 9.62
CA CYS A 2 -3.83 -10.81 9.99
C CYS A 2 -3.13 -12.02 10.63
N ARG A 3 -3.69 -12.61 11.71
CA ARG A 3 -3.10 -13.79 12.38
C ARG A 3 -2.77 -14.94 11.42
N ARG A 4 -3.70 -15.26 10.51
CA ARG A 4 -3.52 -16.32 9.51
C ARG A 4 -2.41 -15.99 8.50
N LEU A 5 -2.23 -14.70 8.15
CA LEU A 5 -1.14 -14.28 7.26
C LEU A 5 0.22 -14.40 7.96
N THR A 6 0.30 -14.06 9.25
CA THR A 6 1.52 -14.29 10.05
C THR A 6 1.87 -15.77 10.15
N GLU A 7 0.87 -16.64 10.36
CA GLU A 7 1.07 -18.11 10.36
C GLU A 7 1.56 -18.64 9.00
N LEU A 8 1.24 -17.96 7.90
CA LEU A 8 1.74 -18.27 6.55
C LEU A 8 3.13 -17.69 6.25
N GLY A 9 3.71 -16.93 7.18
CA GLY A 9 5.07 -16.39 7.07
C GLY A 9 5.16 -14.90 6.72
N ALA A 10 4.07 -14.13 6.81
CA ALA A 10 4.17 -12.67 6.68
C ALA A 10 4.93 -12.07 7.88
N ASP A 11 5.99 -11.30 7.60
CA ASP A 11 6.78 -10.61 8.64
C ASP A 11 5.92 -9.60 9.41
N GLU A 12 5.07 -8.87 8.70
CA GLU A 12 4.19 -7.86 9.26
C GLU A 12 2.81 -7.90 8.60
N THR A 13 1.79 -7.55 9.37
CA THR A 13 0.41 -7.51 8.90
C THR A 13 -0.30 -6.30 9.49
N ILE A 14 -1.21 -5.71 8.73
CA ILE A 14 -2.04 -4.59 9.17
C ILE A 14 -3.50 -4.85 8.88
N ASP A 15 -4.35 -4.38 9.78
CA ASP A 15 -5.77 -4.23 9.50
C ASP A 15 -6.01 -2.81 8.98
N TYR A 16 -6.16 -2.69 7.66
CA TYR A 16 -6.34 -1.38 7.02
C TYR A 16 -7.70 -0.72 7.36
N SER A 17 -8.63 -1.45 8.01
CA SER A 17 -9.85 -0.85 8.56
C SER A 17 -9.61 -0.09 9.87
N ALA A 18 -8.51 -0.39 10.57
CA ALA A 18 -8.11 0.27 11.81
C ALA A 18 -7.01 1.33 11.59
N GLU A 19 -6.07 1.09 10.67
CA GLU A 19 -4.99 2.03 10.34
C GLU A 19 -4.80 2.10 8.82
N ALA A 20 -4.87 3.30 8.25
CA ALA A 20 -4.70 3.48 6.80
C ALA A 20 -3.31 3.02 6.32
N ILE A 21 -3.25 2.45 5.11
CA ILE A 21 -2.04 1.85 4.51
C ILE A 21 -0.87 2.84 4.49
N ASP A 22 -1.12 4.09 4.10
CA ASP A 22 -0.10 5.12 3.97
C ASP A 22 0.33 5.70 5.33
N ALA A 23 -0.56 5.71 6.33
CA ALA A 23 -0.23 6.06 7.71
C ALA A 23 0.69 5.01 8.33
N TYR A 24 0.34 3.72 8.21
CA TYR A 24 1.19 2.62 8.67
C TYR A 24 2.55 2.63 7.96
N THR A 25 2.55 2.83 6.64
CA THR A 25 3.80 2.88 5.86
C THR A 25 4.72 3.99 6.37
N ARG A 26 4.18 5.20 6.60
CA ARG A 26 4.97 6.32 7.15
C ARG A 26 5.48 6.04 8.57
N LYS A 27 4.67 5.40 9.42
CA LYS A 27 5.08 4.98 10.76
C LYS A 27 6.22 3.97 10.72
N ARG A 28 6.21 3.05 9.75
CA ARG A 28 7.16 1.94 9.67
C ARG A 28 8.45 2.28 8.94
N THR A 29 8.35 3.09 7.89
CA THR A 29 9.46 3.37 6.95
C THR A 29 9.93 4.82 6.98
N GLY A 30 9.24 5.69 7.73
CA GLY A 30 9.54 7.11 7.81
C GLY A 30 8.93 7.94 6.68
N SER A 31 9.45 9.14 6.50
CA SER A 31 8.94 10.08 5.49
C SER A 31 9.28 9.61 4.07
N LEU A 32 8.28 9.61 3.18
CA LEU A 32 8.45 9.35 1.75
C LEU A 32 9.52 10.26 1.10
N PHE A 33 9.61 11.52 1.55
CA PHE A 33 10.59 12.48 1.06
C PHE A 33 12.01 12.21 1.55
N ARG A 34 12.18 11.34 2.55
CA ARG A 34 13.48 10.94 3.10
C ARG A 34 13.84 9.48 2.78
N GLY A 35 13.20 8.92 1.74
CA GLY A 35 13.45 7.55 1.29
C GLY A 35 12.56 6.48 1.94
N GLY A 36 11.56 6.87 2.72
CA GLY A 36 10.51 5.97 3.20
C GLY A 36 9.59 5.49 2.08
N GLY A 37 8.76 4.50 2.40
CA GLY A 37 7.94 3.73 1.47
C GLY A 37 8.52 2.34 1.18
N TRP A 38 7.73 1.52 0.50
CA TRP A 38 8.12 0.18 0.06
C TRP A 38 8.65 0.20 -1.37
N ASP A 39 9.65 -0.62 -1.68
CA ASP A 39 10.24 -0.69 -3.03
C ASP A 39 9.24 -1.27 -4.05
N VAL A 40 8.38 -2.19 -3.62
CA VAL A 40 7.30 -2.77 -4.44
C VAL A 40 6.02 -2.87 -3.60
N VAL A 41 4.91 -2.39 -4.16
CA VAL A 41 3.56 -2.55 -3.59
C VAL A 41 2.71 -3.31 -4.61
N VAL A 42 2.01 -4.35 -4.15
CA VAL A 42 1.11 -5.15 -4.98
C VAL A 42 -0.33 -4.85 -4.57
N ASN A 43 -1.12 -4.35 -5.51
CA ASN A 43 -2.54 -4.05 -5.33
C ASN A 43 -3.38 -4.99 -6.20
N PHE A 44 -4.35 -5.65 -5.59
CA PHE A 44 -5.34 -6.48 -6.30
C PHE A 44 -6.77 -6.08 -5.97
N THR A 45 -6.94 -5.11 -5.08
CA THR A 45 -8.23 -4.65 -4.58
C THR A 45 -8.79 -3.53 -5.45
N GLY A 46 -7.97 -2.60 -5.93
CA GLY A 46 -8.45 -1.39 -6.61
C GLY A 46 -9.25 -0.47 -5.68
N GLY A 47 -10.18 0.31 -6.26
CA GLY A 47 -11.06 1.22 -5.52
C GLY A 47 -10.31 2.15 -4.55
N ASP A 48 -10.84 2.30 -3.34
CA ASP A 48 -10.30 3.22 -2.33
C ASP A 48 -8.90 2.85 -1.82
N SER A 49 -8.44 1.62 -2.07
CA SER A 49 -7.08 1.21 -1.71
C SER A 49 -6.01 1.74 -2.66
N TRP A 50 -6.39 2.27 -3.83
CA TRP A 50 -5.47 2.69 -4.89
C TRP A 50 -4.54 3.82 -4.46
N VAL A 51 -5.10 4.96 -4.05
CA VAL A 51 -4.31 6.14 -3.67
C VAL A 51 -3.46 5.91 -2.41
N PRO A 52 -3.97 5.25 -1.34
CA PRO A 52 -3.13 4.85 -0.21
C PRO A 52 -1.99 3.91 -0.62
N SER A 53 -2.22 2.99 -1.58
CA SER A 53 -1.17 2.11 -2.09
C SER A 53 -0.09 2.89 -2.85
N LEU A 54 -0.46 3.86 -3.70
CA LEU A 54 0.48 4.76 -4.36
C LEU A 54 1.33 5.53 -3.34
N ARG A 55 0.71 6.03 -2.27
CA ARG A 55 1.39 6.75 -1.18
C ARG A 55 2.25 5.85 -0.29
N ALA A 56 2.15 4.53 -0.43
CA ALA A 56 3.00 3.58 0.26
C ALA A 56 4.27 3.25 -0.53
N VAL A 57 4.34 3.61 -1.82
CA VAL A 57 5.50 3.35 -2.66
C VAL A 57 6.61 4.35 -2.38
N LYS A 58 7.83 3.86 -2.24
CA LYS A 58 9.03 4.69 -2.16
C LYS A 58 9.30 5.42 -3.47
N ARG A 59 9.96 6.57 -3.42
CA ARG A 59 10.41 7.27 -4.65
C ARG A 59 11.27 6.34 -5.52
N GLY A 60 10.84 6.12 -6.77
CA GLY A 60 11.48 5.19 -7.71
C GLY A 60 11.10 3.71 -7.54
N GLY A 61 10.18 3.40 -6.61
CA GLY A 61 9.59 2.08 -6.45
C GLY A 61 8.52 1.75 -7.49
N ARG A 62 7.84 0.62 -7.32
CA ARG A 62 6.84 0.12 -8.27
C ARG A 62 5.53 -0.23 -7.59
N LEU A 63 4.41 0.24 -8.14
CA LEU A 63 3.07 -0.27 -7.82
C LEU A 63 2.64 -1.24 -8.93
N LEU A 64 2.43 -2.50 -8.60
CA LEU A 64 1.83 -3.49 -9.48
C LEU A 64 0.33 -3.58 -9.19
N THR A 65 -0.51 -3.54 -10.22
CA THR A 65 -1.91 -3.94 -10.11
C THR A 65 -2.21 -5.17 -10.94
N CYS A 66 -2.90 -6.15 -10.35
CA CYS A 66 -3.35 -7.36 -11.05
C CYS A 66 -4.86 -7.60 -10.95
N GLY A 67 -5.59 -6.69 -10.27
CA GLY A 67 -7.02 -6.83 -10.05
C GLY A 67 -7.63 -5.55 -9.49
N ALA A 68 -8.96 -5.45 -9.60
CA ALA A 68 -9.71 -4.27 -9.21
C ALA A 68 -11.08 -4.63 -8.62
N THR A 69 -11.10 -5.61 -7.72
CA THR A 69 -12.32 -6.19 -7.13
C THR A 69 -13.25 -5.16 -6.49
N ALA A 70 -12.71 -4.09 -5.90
CA ALA A 70 -13.44 -3.02 -5.25
C ALA A 70 -13.75 -1.81 -6.17
N GLY A 71 -13.27 -1.81 -7.42
CA GLY A 71 -13.51 -0.74 -8.38
C GLY A 71 -12.35 -0.55 -9.36
N PHE A 72 -12.68 -0.49 -10.67
CA PHE A 72 -11.72 -0.49 -11.78
C PHE A 72 -11.22 0.88 -12.23
N ASP A 73 -11.92 1.97 -11.87
CA ASP A 73 -11.56 3.34 -12.27
C ASP A 73 -11.27 4.24 -11.05
N PRO A 74 -10.28 3.92 -10.21
CA PRO A 74 -9.87 4.83 -9.14
C PRO A 74 -9.12 6.04 -9.71
N LYS A 75 -9.42 7.24 -9.21
CA LYS A 75 -8.69 8.47 -9.57
C LYS A 75 -7.24 8.37 -9.11
N THR A 76 -6.31 8.62 -10.02
CA THR A 76 -4.87 8.62 -9.73
C THR A 76 -4.40 10.00 -9.27
N ASP A 77 -3.62 10.03 -8.19
CA ASP A 77 -2.94 11.23 -7.70
C ASP A 77 -1.55 11.34 -8.33
N ILE A 78 -1.42 12.20 -9.35
CA ILE A 78 -0.20 12.35 -10.15
C ILE A 78 1.03 12.83 -9.37
N ARG A 79 0.87 13.23 -8.10
CA ARG A 79 2.00 13.59 -7.24
C ARG A 79 2.83 12.37 -6.80
N PHE A 80 2.31 11.16 -6.98
CA PHE A 80 2.88 9.90 -6.49
C PHE A 80 3.20 8.90 -7.61
N ILE A 81 3.32 9.38 -8.86
CA ILE A 81 3.80 8.60 -10.02
C ILE A 81 5.18 9.07 -10.46
#